data_AF-A0A7S0GBQ6-F1
#
_entry.id   AF-A0A7S0GBQ6-F1
#
_cell.length_a   1.000
_cell.length_b   1.000
_cell.length_c   1.000
_cell.angle_alpha   90.00
_cell.angle_beta   90.00
_cell.angle_gamma   90.00
#
_symmetry.space_group_name_H-M   'P 1'
#
loop_
_entity.id
_entity.type
_entity.pdbx_description
1 polymer ?
#
loop_
_entity_poly.entity_id
_entity_poly.type
_entity_poly.pdbx_seq_one_letter_code
_entity_poly.pdbx_strand_id
1 'polypeptide(L)'
;PDERSGWGISPRGAGFTFGQDISEQYNHKNGLTLVSRAHQLVMDGYNWSHDMNVVTIFSAPNYCYRCGNQAAIMEVDEHLNKSFLQFDPAPRRGEPHISRRTPDYFL
;
A
#
# COMPACT_ATOMS: atom_id res chain seq x y z
N PRO A 1 -7.11 -4.34 -3.50
CA PRO A 1 -6.46 -5.32 -4.39
C PRO A 1 -6.57 -6.71 -3.75
N ASP A 2 -7.03 -7.67 -4.51
CA ASP A 2 -7.17 -9.08 -4.16
C ASP A 2 -6.57 -9.87 -5.32
N GLU A 3 -5.89 -10.98 -5.03
CA GLU A 3 -5.33 -11.84 -6.07
C GLU A 3 -6.43 -12.59 -6.83
N ARG A 4 -7.64 -12.69 -6.25
CA ARG A 4 -8.79 -13.32 -6.88
C ARG A 4 -9.44 -12.37 -7.89
N SER A 5 -9.78 -12.91 -9.05
CA SER A 5 -10.51 -12.21 -10.09
C SER A 5 -11.92 -11.79 -9.64
N GLY A 6 -12.40 -10.66 -10.15
CA GLY A 6 -13.73 -10.11 -9.88
C GLY A 6 -13.82 -9.29 -8.58
N TRP A 7 -15.03 -9.16 -8.05
CA TRP A 7 -15.30 -8.48 -6.78
C TRP A 7 -15.45 -9.48 -5.63
N GLY A 8 -14.95 -9.13 -4.45
CA GLY A 8 -15.10 -9.91 -3.22
C GLY A 8 -15.66 -9.08 -2.06
N ILE A 9 -16.28 -9.73 -1.08
CA ILE A 9 -16.72 -9.05 0.15
C ILE A 9 -15.48 -8.67 0.97
N SER A 10 -15.42 -7.42 1.41
CA SER A 10 -14.33 -6.92 2.25
C SER A 10 -14.33 -7.61 3.62
N PRO A 11 -13.21 -8.21 4.06
CA PRO A 11 -13.08 -8.74 5.42
C PRO A 11 -13.08 -7.63 6.49
N ARG A 12 -12.97 -6.36 6.08
CA ARG A 12 -13.00 -5.19 6.97
C ARG A 12 -14.43 -4.75 7.33
N GLY A 13 -15.46 -5.45 6.83
CA GLY A 13 -16.87 -5.18 7.13
C GLY A 13 -17.51 -4.04 6.34
N ALA A 14 -16.76 -3.38 5.44
CA ALA A 14 -17.27 -2.34 4.55
C ALA A 14 -16.50 -2.33 3.23
N GLY A 15 -17.21 -2.02 2.13
CA GLY A 15 -16.67 -2.01 0.77
C GLY A 15 -16.43 -3.40 0.19
N PHE A 16 -15.65 -3.45 -0.89
CA PHE A 16 -15.34 -4.66 -1.64
C PHE A 16 -13.83 -4.81 -1.86
N THR A 17 -13.36 -6.05 -1.96
CA THR A 17 -12.09 -6.36 -2.60
C THR A 17 -12.29 -6.45 -4.11
N PHE A 18 -11.24 -6.28 -4.89
CA PHE A 18 -11.30 -6.26 -6.36
C PHE A 18 -10.04 -6.90 -6.92
N GLY A 19 -10.21 -7.72 -7.95
CA GLY A 19 -9.14 -8.40 -8.68
C GLY A 19 -8.50 -7.56 -9.77
N GLN A 20 -7.48 -8.15 -10.41
CA GLN A 20 -6.73 -7.53 -11.50
C GLN A 20 -7.63 -7.14 -12.69
N ASP A 21 -8.56 -8.01 -13.08
CA ASP A 21 -9.51 -7.77 -14.17
C ASP A 21 -10.35 -6.51 -13.96
N ILE A 22 -10.71 -6.22 -12.71
CA ILE A 22 -11.48 -5.02 -12.35
C ILE A 22 -10.63 -3.76 -12.49
N SER A 23 -9.38 -3.77 -12.01
CA SER A 23 -8.49 -2.62 -12.16
C SER A 23 -8.11 -2.34 -13.61
N GLU A 24 -7.87 -3.39 -14.41
CA GLU A 24 -7.57 -3.25 -15.84
C GLU A 24 -8.76 -2.66 -16.59
N GLN A 25 -9.97 -3.20 -16.38
CA GLN A 25 -11.19 -2.67 -17.00
C GLN A 25 -11.45 -1.23 -16.59
N TYR A 26 -11.26 -0.88 -15.32
CA TYR A 26 -11.43 0.48 -14.82
C TYR A 26 -10.43 1.44 -15.46
N ASN A 27 -9.14 1.07 -15.48
CA ASN A 27 -8.09 1.88 -16.08
C ASN A 27 -8.35 2.10 -17.57
N HIS A 28 -8.59 1.02 -18.33
CA HIS A 28 -8.87 1.08 -19.75
C HIS A 28 -10.09 1.95 -20.07
N LYS A 29 -11.21 1.73 -19.36
CA LYS A 29 -12.46 2.48 -19.60
C LYS A 29 -12.31 3.99 -19.36
N ASN A 30 -11.44 4.39 -18.45
CA ASN A 30 -11.26 5.79 -18.07
C ASN A 30 -9.98 6.42 -18.66
N GLY A 31 -9.23 5.70 -19.50
CA GLY A 31 -7.96 6.19 -20.05
C GLY A 31 -6.89 6.44 -19.00
N LEU A 32 -6.91 5.68 -17.89
CA LEU A 32 -5.92 5.79 -16.82
C LEU A 32 -4.82 4.76 -17.00
N THR A 33 -3.62 5.09 -16.54
CA THR A 33 -2.46 4.17 -16.54
C THR A 33 -2.26 3.47 -15.21
N LEU A 34 -2.86 3.98 -14.12
CA LEU A 34 -2.54 3.55 -12.76
C LEU A 34 -3.62 3.97 -11.76
N VAL A 35 -4.00 3.06 -10.87
CA VAL A 35 -4.64 3.39 -9.59
C VAL A 35 -3.56 3.49 -8.50
N SER A 36 -3.30 4.71 -8.03
CA SER A 36 -2.49 4.94 -6.83
C SER A 36 -3.37 5.04 -5.59
N ARG A 37 -3.08 4.26 -4.56
CA ARG A 37 -3.96 4.15 -3.38
C ARG A 37 -3.19 3.86 -2.09
N ALA A 38 -3.83 4.02 -0.93
CA ALA A 38 -3.21 3.81 0.40
C ALA A 38 -3.89 2.70 1.21
N HIS A 39 -4.38 2.98 2.43
CA HIS A 39 -5.29 2.19 3.29
C HIS A 39 -4.85 0.78 3.74
N GLN A 40 -4.10 0.01 2.95
CA GLN A 40 -3.55 -1.29 3.34
C GLN A 40 -2.11 -1.08 3.81
N LEU A 41 -1.76 -1.66 4.97
CA LEU A 41 -0.36 -1.71 5.41
C LEU A 41 0.42 -2.61 4.46
N VAL A 42 1.60 -2.15 4.04
CA VAL A 42 2.56 -2.92 3.26
C VAL A 42 3.93 -2.75 3.91
N MET A 43 4.69 -3.85 4.00
CA MET A 43 5.89 -3.89 4.84
C MET A 43 7.00 -2.94 4.36
N ASP A 44 7.14 -2.76 3.05
CA ASP A 44 8.18 -1.92 2.45
C ASP A 44 7.70 -0.47 2.21
N GLY A 45 6.51 -0.13 2.71
CA GLY A 45 5.91 1.19 2.51
C GLY A 45 5.25 1.39 1.15
N TYR A 46 5.54 0.58 0.14
CA TYR A 46 4.75 0.48 -1.08
C TYR A 46 4.69 -0.96 -1.61
N ASN A 47 3.70 -1.26 -2.45
CA ASN A 47 3.60 -2.54 -3.15
C ASN A 47 2.86 -2.37 -4.48
N TRP A 48 3.41 -2.96 -5.55
CA TRP A 48 2.75 -3.08 -6.84
C TRP A 48 1.89 -4.34 -6.88
N SER A 49 0.73 -4.25 -7.51
CA SER A 49 -0.22 -5.36 -7.67
C SER A 49 -0.95 -5.24 -9.00
N HIS A 50 -1.59 -6.34 -9.41
CA HIS A 50 -2.42 -6.38 -10.62
C HIS A 50 -1.65 -5.98 -11.88
N ASP A 51 -0.48 -6.60 -12.10
CA ASP A 51 0.41 -6.29 -13.22
C ASP A 51 0.72 -4.78 -13.37
N MET A 52 1.13 -4.16 -12.26
CA MET A 52 1.43 -2.72 -12.17
C MET A 52 0.25 -1.76 -12.41
N ASN A 53 -0.98 -2.26 -12.57
CA ASN A 53 -2.16 -1.39 -12.70
C ASN A 53 -2.57 -0.71 -11.39
N VAL A 54 -2.10 -1.23 -10.25
CA VAL A 54 -2.42 -0.70 -8.92
C VAL A 54 -1.17 -0.64 -8.05
N VAL A 55 -0.91 0.53 -7.46
CA VAL A 55 0.11 0.68 -6.41
C VAL A 55 -0.53 1.02 -5.08
N THR A 56 -0.13 0.31 -4.04
CA THR A 56 -0.44 0.66 -2.64
C THR A 56 0.74 1.40 -2.04
N ILE A 57 0.51 2.56 -1.43
CA ILE A 57 1.53 3.39 -0.76
C ILE A 57 1.08 3.63 0.69
N PHE A 58 1.98 3.41 1.64
CA PHE A 58 1.74 3.55 3.07
C PHE A 58 2.81 4.44 3.70
N SER A 59 2.42 5.59 4.23
CA SER A 59 3.37 6.64 4.66
C SER A 59 3.56 6.76 6.18
N ALA A 60 3.09 5.78 6.96
CA ALA A 60 3.24 5.74 8.42
C ALA A 60 4.24 4.63 8.83
N PRO A 61 5.52 4.95 9.09
CA PRO A 61 6.52 3.93 9.38
C PRO A 61 6.32 3.38 10.79
N ASN A 62 6.60 2.09 10.96
CA ASN A 62 6.32 1.33 12.19
C ASN A 62 4.90 1.59 12.72
N TYR A 63 3.90 1.27 11.89
CA TYR A 63 2.52 1.58 12.18
C TYR A 63 2.07 1.06 13.55
N CYS A 64 1.38 1.92 14.29
CA CYS A 64 0.99 1.70 15.69
C CYS A 64 2.15 1.25 16.60
N TYR A 65 3.39 1.60 16.26
CA TYR A 65 4.62 1.21 16.94
C TYR A 65 4.89 -0.29 17.05
N ARG A 66 4.19 -1.11 16.26
CA ARG A 66 4.19 -2.58 16.38
C ARG A 66 4.50 -3.30 15.08
N CYS A 67 4.03 -2.78 13.96
CA CYS A 67 4.05 -3.53 12.70
C CYS A 67 5.43 -3.55 12.05
N GLY A 68 6.25 -2.53 12.34
CA GLY A 68 7.62 -2.47 11.87
C GLY A 68 7.85 -2.30 10.37
N ASN A 69 6.80 -1.96 9.64
CA ASN A 69 6.89 -1.57 8.24
C ASN A 69 7.75 -0.31 8.04
N GLN A 70 8.40 -0.21 6.89
CA GLN A 70 8.85 1.08 6.35
C GLN A 70 7.65 1.89 5.86
N ALA A 71 7.87 3.17 5.61
CA ALA A 71 6.94 4.02 4.90
C ALA A 71 7.50 4.41 3.54
N ALA A 72 6.62 4.81 2.62
CA ALA A 72 7.04 5.37 1.35
C ALA A 72 6.20 6.59 0.95
N ILE A 73 6.79 7.39 0.07
CA ILE A 73 6.11 8.35 -0.80
C ILE A 73 6.42 8.00 -2.25
N MET A 74 5.47 8.26 -3.16
CA MET A 74 5.68 8.15 -4.60
C MET A 74 5.76 9.56 -5.18
N GLU A 75 6.90 9.89 -5.75
CA GLU A 75 7.09 11.13 -6.51
C GLU A 75 6.69 10.87 -7.96
N VAL A 76 5.94 11.79 -8.54
CA VAL A 76 5.52 11.76 -9.94
C VAL A 76 6.01 13.05 -10.59
N ASP A 77 6.87 12.93 -11.59
CA ASP A 77 7.44 14.09 -12.29
C ASP A 77 6.52 14.61 -13.41
N GLU A 78 6.97 15.65 -14.10
CA GLU A 78 6.25 16.29 -15.22
C GLU A 78 6.08 15.38 -16.45
N HIS A 79 6.83 14.29 -16.54
CA HIS A 79 6.73 13.27 -17.58
C HIS A 79 5.99 12.02 -17.09
N LEU A 80 5.37 12.08 -15.91
CA LEU A 80 4.68 10.96 -15.25
C LEU A 80 5.61 9.78 -14.91
N ASN A 81 6.92 9.99 -14.85
CA ASN A 81 7.82 9.00 -14.28
C ASN A 81 7.59 8.93 -12.77
N LYS A 82 7.71 7.72 -12.23
CA LYS A 82 7.36 7.41 -10.85
C LYS A 82 8.61 6.94 -10.14
N SER A 83 8.95 7.55 -9.02
CA SER A 83 10.00 7.09 -8.13
C SER A 83 9.47 6.95 -6.71
N PHE A 84 10.06 6.05 -5.93
CA PHE A 84 9.65 5.81 -4.55
C PHE A 84 10.79 6.20 -3.61
N LEU A 85 10.44 6.97 -2.58
CA LEU A 85 11.32 7.26 -1.46
C LEU A 85 10.80 6.53 -0.24
N GLN A 86 11.54 5.52 0.19
CA GLN A 86 11.25 4.77 1.41
C GLN A 86 11.94 5.42 2.60
N PHE A 87 11.28 5.41 3.76
CA PHE A 87 11.81 5.99 4.99
C PHE A 87 11.40 5.20 6.23
N ASP A 88 12.31 5.19 7.20
CA ASP A 88 12.14 4.59 8.52
C ASP A 88 11.50 5.57 9.52
N PRO A 89 11.01 5.09 10.68
CA PRO A 89 10.54 5.98 11.73
C PRO A 89 11.63 6.93 12.17
N ALA A 90 11.27 8.19 12.39
CA ALA A 90 12.20 9.16 12.96
C ALA A 90 12.73 8.66 14.33
N PRO A 91 14.01 8.91 14.66
CA PRO A 91 14.58 8.53 15.95
C PRO A 91 13.76 9.10 17.11
N ARG A 92 13.38 8.26 18.07
CA ARG A 92 12.78 8.73 19.32
C ARG A 92 13.87 9.34 20.19
N ARG A 93 13.72 10.59 20.60
CA ARG A 93 14.62 11.20 21.59
C ARG A 93 14.38 10.52 22.95
N GLY A 94 15.36 9.74 23.44
CA GLY A 94 15.46 9.34 24.85
C GLY A 94 14.79 8.03 25.31
N GLU A 95 14.38 7.10 24.43
CA GLU A 95 13.75 5.83 24.87
C GLU A 95 14.50 4.56 24.42
N PRO A 96 14.52 3.50 25.25
CA PRO A 96 15.14 2.21 24.94
C PRO A 96 14.35 1.39 23.91
N HIS A 97 15.06 0.50 23.22
CA HIS A 97 14.59 -0.27 22.07
C HIS A 97 13.57 -1.36 22.46
N ILE A 98 12.34 -1.29 21.94
CA ILE A 98 11.29 -2.30 22.18
C ILE A 98 11.24 -3.27 20.98
N SER A 99 11.43 -4.57 21.22
CA SER A 99 11.33 -5.62 20.19
C SER A 99 9.89 -6.10 19.94
N ARG A 100 9.60 -6.52 18.69
CA ARG A 100 8.28 -6.52 18.04
C ARG A 100 7.62 -7.90 17.88
N ARG A 101 6.29 -7.90 17.72
CA ARG A 101 5.50 -8.86 16.92
C ARG A 101 4.45 -8.10 16.10
N THR A 102 4.35 -8.40 14.81
CA THR A 102 3.30 -7.87 13.91
C THR A 102 2.00 -8.65 14.13
N PRO A 103 0.86 -8.00 14.44
CA PRO A 103 -0.44 -8.67 14.57
C PRO A 103 -0.99 -9.13 13.21
N ASP A 104 -1.67 -10.29 13.19
CA ASP A 104 -2.20 -10.91 11.96
C ASP A 104 -3.24 -10.05 11.22
N TYR A 105 -3.93 -9.14 11.90
CA TYR A 105 -4.86 -8.19 11.26
C TYR A 105 -4.20 -7.27 10.23
N PHE A 106 -2.87 -7.10 10.31
CA PHE A 106 -2.10 -6.27 9.38
C PHE A 106 -1.50 -7.05 8.20
N LEU A 107 -1.62 -8.39 8.20
CA LEU A 107 -1.32 -9.26 7.06
C LEU A 107 -2.58 -9.42 6.20
#